data_AF-C9RC83-F1
#
_entry.id   AF-C9RC83-F1
#
_cell.length_a   1.000
_cell.length_b   1.000
_cell.length_c   1.000
_cell.angle_alpha   90.00
_cell.angle_beta   90.00
_cell.angle_gamma   90.00
#
_symmetry.space_group_name_H-M   'P 1'
#
loop_
_entity.id
_entity.type
_entity.pdbx_description
1 polymer ?
#
loop_
_entity_poly.entity_id
_entity_poly.type
_entity_poly.pdbx_seq_one_letter_code
_entity_poly.pdbx_strand_id
1 'polypeptide(L)'
;MPRLAEVLPEETLSVLRHLAEALEEEKKWRKEEKRAVGILLRNRRFREVVCRFTDPGPRFAVGKKVLREAGVRLPKKLASRAVRRAEGIILKEGRNGV
;
A
#
# COMPACT_ATOMS: atom_id res chain seq x y z
N MET A 1 -32.60 -17.81 17.59
CA MET A 1 -31.31 -17.86 16.86
C MET A 1 -30.27 -18.31 17.87
N PRO A 2 -29.82 -19.58 17.85
CA PRO A 2 -28.74 -20.00 18.74
C PRO A 2 -27.51 -19.12 18.46
N ARG A 3 -26.82 -18.71 19.52
CA ARG A 3 -25.63 -17.87 19.36
C ARG A 3 -24.58 -18.72 18.63
N LEU A 4 -23.79 -18.14 17.72
CA LEU A 4 -22.75 -18.87 16.98
C LEU A 4 -21.79 -19.68 17.87
N ALA A 5 -21.65 -19.26 19.14
CA ALA A 5 -20.90 -19.96 20.18
C ALA A 5 -21.51 -21.29 20.65
N GLU A 6 -22.80 -21.54 20.40
CA GLU A 6 -23.52 -22.76 20.79
C GLU A 6 -23.50 -23.84 19.69
N VAL A 7 -23.07 -23.49 18.47
CA VAL A 7 -23.15 -24.37 17.28
C VAL A 7 -21.78 -24.70 16.69
N LEU A 8 -20.79 -23.84 16.90
CA LEU A 8 -19.44 -24.02 16.37
C LEU A 8 -18.49 -24.56 17.46
N PRO A 9 -17.65 -25.56 17.14
CA PRO A 9 -16.56 -25.97 18.02
C PRO A 9 -15.70 -24.78 18.44
N GLU A 10 -15.17 -24.80 19.67
CA GLU A 10 -14.34 -23.73 20.21
C GLU A 10 -13.12 -23.41 19.33
N GLU A 11 -12.53 -24.45 18.72
CA GLU A 11 -11.44 -24.35 17.75
C GLU A 11 -11.85 -23.52 16.52
N THR A 12 -13.04 -23.75 15.99
CA THR A 12 -13.59 -22.99 14.86
C THR A 12 -13.82 -21.53 15.23
N LEU A 13 -14.31 -21.25 16.44
CA LEU A 13 -14.47 -19.88 16.94
C LEU A 13 -13.12 -19.17 17.11
N SER A 14 -12.09 -19.89 17.57
CA SER A 14 -10.73 -19.36 17.68
C SER A 14 -10.15 -18.98 16.32
N VAL A 15 -10.27 -19.87 15.31
CA VAL A 15 -9.82 -19.57 13.94
C VAL A 15 -10.57 -18.37 13.37
N LEU A 16 -11.89 -18.28 13.55
CA LEU A 16 -12.67 -17.14 13.07
C LEU A 16 -12.25 -15.81 13.72
N ARG A 17 -11.89 -15.80 15.01
CA ARG A 17 -11.36 -14.61 15.68
C ARG A 17 -10.00 -14.19 15.10
N HIS A 18 -9.07 -15.14 14.94
CA HIS A 18 -7.76 -14.85 14.34
C HIS A 18 -7.88 -14.33 12.90
N LEU A 19 -8.80 -14.90 12.11
CA LEU A 19 -9.08 -14.41 10.75
C LEU A 19 -9.67 -13.00 10.76
N ALA A 20 -10.57 -12.68 11.69
CA ALA A 20 -11.13 -11.34 11.82
C ALA A 20 -10.07 -10.31 12.21
N GLU A 21 -9.18 -10.65 13.15
CA GLU A 21 -8.06 -9.80 13.55
C GLU A 21 -7.09 -9.56 12.39
N ALA A 22 -6.70 -10.62 11.68
CA ALA A 22 -5.85 -10.52 10.50
C ALA A 22 -6.50 -9.66 9.40
N LEU A 23 -7.82 -9.75 9.21
CA LEU A 23 -8.55 -8.94 8.24
C LEU A 23 -8.58 -7.46 8.63
N GLU A 24 -8.77 -7.13 9.91
CA GLU A 24 -8.72 -5.76 10.39
C GLU A 24 -7.31 -5.16 10.27
N GLU A 25 -6.28 -5.95 10.54
CA GLU A 25 -4.90 -5.53 10.32
C GLU A 25 -4.60 -5.28 8.83
N GLU A 26 -5.01 -6.18 7.94
CA GLU A 26 -4.90 -6.00 6.50
C GLU A 26 -5.64 -4.74 6.01
N LYS A 27 -6.83 -4.44 6.56
CA LYS A 27 -7.56 -3.20 6.26
C LYS A 27 -6.76 -1.96 6.68
N LYS A 28 -6.10 -1.97 7.85
CA LYS A 28 -5.22 -0.87 8.29
C LYS A 28 -4.07 -0.68 7.31
N TRP A 29 -3.36 -1.75 6.96
CA TRP A 29 -2.26 -1.68 6.00
C TRP A 29 -2.70 -1.19 4.61
N ARG A 30 -3.88 -1.61 4.12
CA ARG A 30 -4.44 -1.09 2.87
C ARG A 30 -4.72 0.41 2.92
N LYS A 31 -5.23 0.93 4.04
CA LYS A 31 -5.46 2.37 4.21
C LYS A 31 -4.14 3.14 4.18
N GLU A 32 -3.12 2.64 4.87
CA GLU A 32 -1.80 3.26 4.85
C GLU A 32 -1.11 3.19 3.48
N GLU A 33 -1.22 2.06 2.77
CA GLU A 33 -0.72 1.92 1.40
C GLU A 33 -1.39 2.93 0.47
N LYS A 34 -2.71 3.09 0.54
CA LYS A 34 -3.45 4.11 -0.22
C LYS A 34 -2.97 5.53 0.10
N ARG A 35 -2.76 5.83 1.38
CA ARG A 35 -2.22 7.13 1.81
C ARG A 35 -0.83 7.37 1.24
N ALA A 36 0.04 6.37 1.29
CA ALA A 36 1.40 6.42 0.73
C ALA A 36 1.39 6.68 -0.77
N VAL A 37 0.54 5.97 -1.52
CA VAL A 37 0.35 6.19 -2.96
C VAL A 37 -0.11 7.63 -3.22
N GLY A 38 -1.11 8.13 -2.49
CA GLY A 38 -1.60 9.50 -2.65
C GLY A 38 -0.55 10.58 -2.32
N ILE A 39 0.38 10.31 -1.41
CA ILE A 39 1.53 11.20 -1.14
C ILE A 39 2.49 11.21 -2.32
N LEU A 40 2.84 10.03 -2.84
CA LEU A 40 3.74 9.90 -3.99
C LEU A 40 3.20 10.59 -5.24
N LEU A 41 1.90 10.42 -5.54
CA LEU A 41 1.27 11.02 -6.72
C LEU A 41 1.22 12.56 -6.65
N ARG A 42 1.14 13.13 -5.45
CA ARG A 42 1.15 14.59 -5.25
C ARG A 42 2.56 15.19 -5.24
N ASN A 43 3.60 14.35 -5.16
CA ASN A 43 4.98 14.81 -5.09
C ASN A 43 5.54 15.03 -6.51
N ARG A 44 5.77 16.30 -6.89
CA ARG A 44 6.29 16.67 -8.22
C ARG A 44 7.64 16.04 -8.53
N ARG A 45 8.57 16.04 -7.57
CA ARG A 45 9.91 15.44 -7.71
C ARG A 45 9.82 13.94 -7.98
N PHE A 46 8.91 13.23 -7.33
CA PHE A 46 8.70 11.81 -7.61
C PHE A 46 8.19 11.60 -9.03
N ARG A 47 7.18 12.37 -9.47
CA ARG A 47 6.68 12.32 -10.86
C ARG A 47 7.78 12.58 -11.88
N GLU A 48 8.60 13.60 -11.70
CA GLU A 48 9.73 13.91 -12.57
C GLU A 48 10.71 12.74 -12.68
N VAL A 49 11.05 12.10 -11.56
CA VAL A 49 11.97 10.95 -11.55
C VAL A 49 11.36 9.75 -12.27
N VAL A 50 10.06 9.49 -12.08
CA VAL A 50 9.38 8.39 -12.77
C VAL A 50 9.36 8.60 -14.29
N CYS A 51 9.12 9.83 -14.75
CA CYS A 51 9.10 10.15 -16.18
C CYS A 51 10.50 10.18 -16.81
N ARG A 52 11.52 10.63 -16.06
CA ARG A 52 12.88 10.86 -16.60
C ARG A 52 13.76 9.62 -16.59
N PHE A 53 13.67 8.78 -15.56
CA PHE A 53 14.54 7.62 -15.42
C PHE A 53 13.81 6.38 -15.86
N THR A 54 14.39 5.58 -16.75
CA THR A 54 13.85 4.26 -17.12
C THR A 54 14.10 3.22 -16.02
N ASP A 55 15.22 3.34 -15.32
CA ASP A 55 15.63 2.40 -14.29
C ASP A 55 14.74 2.46 -13.03
N PRO A 56 14.38 1.30 -12.45
CA PRO A 56 13.56 1.25 -11.25
C PRO A 56 14.31 1.71 -10.00
N GLY A 57 15.64 1.58 -9.95
CA GLY A 57 16.47 1.92 -8.78
C GLY A 57 16.28 3.36 -8.29
N PRO A 58 16.51 4.38 -9.14
CA PRO A 58 16.30 5.79 -8.80
C PRO A 58 14.86 6.10 -8.37
N ARG A 59 13.86 5.52 -9.06
CA ARG A 59 12.44 5.70 -8.73
C ARG A 59 12.12 5.15 -7.34
N PHE A 60 12.64 3.97 -7.01
CA PHE A 60 12.51 3.37 -5.69
C PHE A 60 13.20 4.17 -4.58
N ALA A 61 14.40 4.67 -4.83
CA ALA A 61 15.14 5.47 -3.86
C ALA A 61 14.40 6.77 -3.53
N VAL A 62 13.92 7.48 -4.56
CA VAL A 62 13.17 8.73 -4.39
C VAL A 62 11.80 8.46 -3.77
N GLY A 63 11.09 7.42 -4.22
CA GLY A 63 9.81 7.04 -3.62
C GLY A 63 9.92 6.75 -2.12
N LYS A 64 10.94 6.01 -1.69
CA LYS A 64 11.20 5.78 -0.26
C LYS A 64 11.55 7.06 0.49
N LYS A 65 12.35 7.95 -0.12
CA LYS A 65 12.70 9.23 0.48
C LYS A 65 11.46 10.10 0.71
N VAL A 66 10.59 10.21 -0.29
CA VAL A 66 9.33 10.96 -0.20
C VAL A 66 8.42 10.40 0.91
N LEU A 67 8.26 9.08 0.99
CA LEU A 67 7.45 8.46 2.04
C LEU A 67 8.03 8.74 3.44
N ARG A 68 9.36 8.67 3.59
CA ARG A 68 10.03 8.97 4.86
C ARG A 68 9.85 10.44 5.27
N GLU A 69 10.02 11.36 4.33
CA GLU A 69 9.83 12.81 4.56
C GLU A 69 8.38 13.14 4.92
N ALA A 70 7.41 12.40 4.37
CA ALA A 70 6.00 12.55 4.70
C ALA A 70 5.56 11.82 5.99
N GLY A 71 6.51 11.28 6.77
CA GLY A 71 6.24 10.57 8.02
C GLY A 71 5.57 9.21 7.86
N VAL A 72 5.55 8.64 6.66
CA VAL A 72 4.93 7.34 6.39
C VAL A 72 5.91 6.22 6.75
N ARG A 73 5.55 5.43 7.77
CA ARG A 73 6.30 4.25 8.21
C ARG A 73 5.57 2.98 7.77
N LEU A 74 5.91 2.50 6.58
CA LEU A 74 5.39 1.23 6.05
C LEU A 74 6.44 0.11 6.14
N PRO A 75 6.03 -1.15 6.37
CA PRO A 75 6.84 -2.33 6.14
C PRO A 75 7.48 -2.30 4.73
N LYS A 76 8.70 -2.80 4.60
CA LYS A 76 9.49 -2.75 3.34
C LYS A 76 8.71 -3.24 2.13
N LYS A 77 7.93 -4.31 2.27
CA LYS A 77 7.11 -4.89 1.19
C LYS A 77 5.98 -3.94 0.78
N LEU A 78 5.28 -3.32 1.73
CA LEU A 78 4.18 -2.38 1.47
C LEU A 78 4.69 -1.06 0.87
N ALA A 79 5.78 -0.50 1.39
CA ALA A 79 6.42 0.67 0.80
C ALA A 79 6.80 0.42 -0.67
N SER A 80 7.35 -0.78 -0.95
CA SER A 80 7.74 -1.17 -2.31
C SER A 80 6.54 -1.38 -3.24
N ARG A 81 5.39 -1.82 -2.70
CA ARG A 81 4.14 -1.95 -3.45
C ARG A 81 3.54 -0.57 -3.75
N ALA A 82 3.49 0.31 -2.76
CA ALA A 82 3.00 1.68 -2.91
C ALA A 82 3.77 2.45 -3.99
N VAL A 83 5.11 2.36 -3.96
CA VAL A 83 5.98 3.01 -4.96
C VAL A 83 5.67 2.49 -6.37
N ARG A 84 5.68 1.17 -6.59
CA ARG A 84 5.35 0.58 -7.90
C ARG A 84 3.96 0.94 -8.39
N ARG A 85 2.99 1.01 -7.48
CA ARG A 85 1.61 1.39 -7.82
C ARG A 85 1.54 2.85 -8.26
N ALA A 86 2.21 3.76 -7.56
CA ALA A 86 2.28 5.17 -7.94
C ALA A 86 3.02 5.35 -9.27
N GLU A 87 4.14 4.66 -9.48
CA GLU A 87 4.87 4.64 -10.77
C GLU A 87 3.95 4.20 -11.92
N GLY A 88 3.24 3.09 -11.75
CA GLY A 88 2.34 2.57 -12.77
C GLY A 88 1.20 3.52 -13.13
N ILE A 89 0.70 4.31 -12.17
CA ILE A 89 -0.31 5.34 -12.42
C ILE A 89 0.30 6.48 -13.24
N ILE A 90 1.46 7.02 -12.81
CA ILE A 90 2.15 8.13 -13.50
C ILE A 90 2.50 7.75 -14.95
N LEU A 91 3.04 6.55 -15.17
CA LEU A 91 3.42 6.08 -16.49
C LEU A 91 2.21 5.84 -17.41
N LYS A 92 1.06 5.45 -16.85
CA LYS A 92 -0.19 5.33 -17.62
C LYS A 92 -0.76 6.69 -17.99
N GLU A 93 -0.77 7.65 -17.07
CA GLU A 93 -1.20 9.03 -17.36
C GLU A 93 -0.33 9.67 -18.45
N GLY A 94 0.98 9.48 -18.43
CA GLY A 94 1.88 9.97 -19.47
C GLY A 94 1.68 9.35 -20.85
N ARG A 95 1.07 8.15 -20.94
CA ARG A 95 0.76 7.48 -22.22
C ARG A 95 -0.60 7.88 -22.79
N ASN A 96 -1.55 8.28 -21.94
CA ASN A 96 -2.91 8.68 -22.35
C ASN A 96 -3.04 10.18 -22.63
N GLY A 97 -1.99 10.97 -22.42
CA GLY A 97 -1.94 12.41 -22.69
C GLY A 97 -1.31 12.77 -24.05
N VAL A 98 -1.24 11.80 -24.97
CA VAL A 98 -0.79 11.97 -26.37
C VAL A 98 -1.95 11.64 -27.29
#